data_AF-A0A9K3D5F8-F1
#
_entry.id   AF-A0A9K3D5F8-F1
#
_cell.length_a   1.000
_cell.length_b   1.000
_cell.length_c   1.000
_cell.angle_alpha   90.00
_cell.angle_beta   90.00
_cell.angle_gamma   90.00
#
_symmetry.space_group_name_H-M   'P 1'
#
loop_
_entity.id
_entity.type
_entity.pdbx_description
1 polymer ?
#
loop_
_entity_poly.entity_id
_entity_poly.type
_entity_poly.pdbx_seq_one_letter_code
_entity_poly.pdbx_strand_id
1 'polypeptide(L)'
;MTRRLQAQTVERERGHLPKGEGEREAEDDTAFWFNYHISESLTSALTTLSTPSHSIYIPRVIRGFFQTTVVPLTPTGTASQDAPHSTLRMSLISRRSRHRAGTRYHRRGTDTRGYSANYAETEYVTEATLVPCASQPDTHHVSSMVIVRGSAAVPFKQAICLRYKPTVTTLEEDPLSLSLSLSPLGAAEGDPIMGEGGRPSGQT
;
A
#
# COMPACT_ATOMS: atom_id res chain seq x y z
N MET A 1 6.34 4.08 -6.82
CA MET A 1 4.99 4.54 -6.44
C MET A 1 4.00 3.40 -6.24
N THR A 2 4.12 2.28 -6.96
CA THR A 2 3.27 1.09 -6.73
C THR A 2 3.49 0.44 -5.37
N ARG A 3 4.66 0.63 -4.75
CA ARG A 3 5.01 0.07 -3.44
C ARG A 3 5.18 1.14 -2.38
N ARG A 4 4.97 0.73 -1.13
CA ARG A 4 5.28 1.50 0.10
C ARG A 4 6.77 1.79 0.20
N LEU A 5 7.12 2.91 0.82
CA LEU A 5 8.51 3.24 1.12
C LEU A 5 9.12 2.20 2.07
N GLN A 6 8.39 1.77 3.10
CA GLN A 6 8.82 0.73 4.03
C GLN A 6 9.19 -0.57 3.30
N ALA A 7 8.33 -1.04 2.38
CA ALA A 7 8.58 -2.24 1.59
C ALA A 7 9.82 -2.11 0.69
N GLN A 8 10.03 -0.94 0.08
CA GLN A 8 11.23 -0.66 -0.72
C GLN A 8 12.50 -0.64 0.14
N THR A 9 12.42 -0.11 1.37
CA THR A 9 13.54 -0.09 2.31
C THR A 9 13.93 -1.51 2.71
N VAL A 10 12.96 -2.36 3.07
CA VAL A 10 13.22 -3.77 3.44
C VAL A 10 13.89 -4.53 2.30
N GLU A 11 13.47 -4.35 1.06
CA GLU A 11 14.14 -4.96 -0.09
C GLU A 11 15.56 -4.45 -0.30
N ARG A 12 15.76 -3.14 -0.13
CA ARG A 12 17.10 -2.53 -0.23
C ARG A 12 18.03 -3.07 0.84
N GLU A 13 17.55 -3.25 2.06
CA GLU A 13 18.29 -3.81 3.19
C GLU A 13 18.58 -5.30 3.05
N ARG A 14 17.64 -6.07 2.47
CA ARG A 14 17.86 -7.50 2.13
C ARG A 14 18.92 -7.71 1.04
N GLY A 15 19.35 -6.65 0.36
CA GLY A 15 20.34 -6.68 -0.70
C GLY A 15 19.75 -7.13 -2.03
N HIS A 16 20.40 -6.70 -3.12
CA HIS A 16 20.08 -7.09 -4.50
C HIS A 16 20.58 -8.53 -4.75
N LEU A 17 20.04 -9.52 -4.04
CA LEU A 17 20.15 -10.90 -4.51
C LEU A 17 19.47 -10.92 -5.89
N PRO A 18 20.16 -11.36 -6.96
CA PRO A 18 19.53 -11.48 -8.26
C PRO A 18 18.32 -12.37 -8.07
N LYS A 19 17.13 -11.84 -8.35
CA LYS A 19 15.89 -12.62 -8.35
C LYS A 19 16.17 -13.88 -9.15
N GLY A 20 16.11 -15.05 -8.49
CA GLY A 20 16.31 -16.32 -9.17
C GLY A 20 15.38 -16.41 -10.37
N GLU A 21 15.82 -17.05 -11.45
CA GLU A 21 14.97 -17.33 -12.61
C GLU A 21 13.68 -18.03 -12.14
N GLY A 22 12.56 -17.31 -12.13
CA GLY A 22 11.27 -17.82 -11.63
C GLY A 22 10.73 -17.18 -10.35
N GLU A 23 11.43 -16.23 -9.72
CA GLU A 23 10.84 -15.39 -8.67
C GLU A 23 9.76 -14.49 -9.27
N ARG A 24 8.50 -14.92 -9.11
CA ARG A 24 7.32 -14.12 -9.45
C ARG A 24 7.45 -12.75 -8.77
N GLU A 25 7.12 -11.69 -9.50
CA GLU A 25 6.95 -10.37 -8.87
C GLU A 25 6.08 -10.52 -7.62
N ALA A 26 6.49 -9.90 -6.52
CA ALA A 26 5.75 -10.03 -5.28
C ALA A 26 4.31 -9.59 -5.55
N GLU A 27 3.33 -10.29 -4.99
CA GLU A 27 1.91 -10.08 -5.32
C GLU A 27 1.48 -8.61 -5.08
N ASP A 28 2.07 -7.99 -4.04
CA ASP A 28 1.97 -6.57 -3.70
C ASP A 28 2.47 -5.63 -4.81
N ASP A 29 3.45 -6.05 -5.62
CA ASP A 29 4.03 -5.26 -6.72
C ASP A 29 3.03 -5.05 -7.85
N THR A 30 2.15 -6.03 -8.02
CA THR A 30 1.15 -6.03 -9.08
C THR A 30 -0.17 -5.45 -8.60
N ALA A 31 -0.45 -5.47 -7.28
CA ALA A 31 -1.72 -5.02 -6.72
C ALA A 31 -2.03 -3.55 -7.07
N PHE A 32 -1.01 -2.69 -7.10
CA PHE A 32 -1.15 -1.26 -7.43
C PHE A 32 -0.71 -0.89 -8.83
N TRP A 33 -0.35 -1.88 -9.66
CA TRP A 33 0.01 -1.66 -11.05
C TRP A 33 -1.25 -1.56 -11.92
N PHE A 34 -1.73 -0.33 -12.13
CA PHE A 34 -3.01 -0.09 -12.80
C PHE A 34 -3.04 -0.56 -14.26
N ASN A 35 -1.97 -0.31 -15.02
CA ASN A 35 -1.85 -0.71 -16.42
C ASN A 35 -1.35 -2.16 -16.61
N TYR A 36 -1.32 -2.98 -15.56
CA TYR A 36 -0.79 -4.35 -15.59
C TYR A 36 -1.26 -5.18 -16.79
N HIS A 37 -2.59 -5.30 -16.98
CA HIS A 37 -3.17 -6.13 -18.04
C HIS A 37 -2.90 -5.60 -19.44
N ILE A 38 -2.75 -4.27 -19.60
CA ILE A 38 -2.43 -3.68 -20.89
C ILE A 38 -0.98 -3.98 -21.26
N SER A 39 -0.09 -3.94 -20.26
CA SER A 39 1.32 -4.26 -20.44
C SER A 39 1.65 -5.76 -20.44
N GLU A 40 0.72 -6.63 -20.06
CA GLU A 40 0.99 -8.05 -19.77
C GLU A 40 1.68 -8.78 -20.93
N SER A 41 1.15 -8.67 -22.14
CA SER A 41 1.74 -9.30 -23.33
C SER A 41 3.15 -8.80 -23.63
N LEU A 42 3.39 -7.50 -23.43
CA LEU A 42 4.69 -6.86 -23.67
C LEU A 42 5.68 -7.27 -22.58
N THR A 43 5.25 -7.30 -21.32
CA THR A 43 6.03 -7.82 -20.18
C THR A 43 6.43 -9.27 -20.43
N SER A 44 5.49 -10.13 -20.83
CA SER A 44 5.80 -11.54 -21.14
C SER A 44 6.83 -11.67 -22.26
N ALA A 45 6.67 -10.92 -23.36
CA ALA A 45 7.60 -10.95 -24.48
C ALA A 45 9.01 -10.47 -24.09
N LEU A 46 9.12 -9.38 -23.33
CA LEU A 46 10.41 -8.84 -22.89
C LEU A 46 11.11 -9.74 -21.86
N THR A 47 10.34 -10.44 -21.01
CA THR A 47 10.88 -11.45 -20.09
C THR A 47 11.45 -12.63 -20.87
N THR A 48 10.76 -13.13 -21.91
CA THR A 48 11.26 -14.21 -22.76
C THR A 48 12.55 -13.82 -23.50
N LEU A 49 12.66 -12.56 -23.93
CA LEU A 49 13.83 -12.05 -24.63
C LEU A 49 15.03 -11.75 -23.72
N SER A 50 14.93 -12.01 -22.41
CA SER A 50 15.95 -11.70 -21.40
C SER A 50 16.54 -10.30 -21.57
N THR A 51 15.69 -9.33 -21.94
CA THR A 51 16.16 -7.98 -22.24
C THR A 51 16.47 -7.29 -20.90
N PRO A 52 17.74 -6.91 -20.65
CA PRO A 52 18.07 -6.17 -19.45
C PRO A 52 17.30 -4.84 -19.46
N SER A 53 16.66 -4.52 -18.33
CA SER A 53 15.97 -3.23 -18.11
C SER A 53 14.70 -3.00 -18.94
N HIS A 54 13.88 -4.03 -19.17
CA HIS A 54 12.54 -3.90 -19.77
C HIS A 54 11.60 -2.92 -19.03
N SER A 55 11.89 -2.62 -17.76
CA SER A 55 11.16 -1.65 -16.92
C SER A 55 11.07 -0.24 -17.53
N ILE A 56 12.05 0.17 -18.34
CA ILE A 56 12.04 1.51 -18.99
C ILE A 56 10.90 1.63 -20.01
N TYR A 57 10.58 0.54 -20.70
CA TYR A 57 9.52 0.51 -21.72
C TYR A 57 8.13 0.32 -21.13
N ILE A 58 8.05 -0.14 -19.88
CA ILE A 58 6.80 -0.48 -19.21
C ILE A 58 6.67 0.35 -17.92
N PRO A 59 6.24 1.62 -18.01
CA PRO A 59 6.04 2.44 -16.83
C PRO A 59 4.91 1.85 -15.99
N ARG A 60 5.16 1.66 -14.69
CA ARG A 60 4.14 1.23 -13.73
C ARG A 60 3.31 2.43 -13.30
N VAL A 61 2.04 2.45 -13.69
CA VAL A 61 1.11 3.54 -13.37
C VAL A 61 0.27 3.16 -12.15
N ILE A 62 0.07 4.10 -11.24
CA ILE A 62 -0.88 3.96 -10.13
C ILE A 62 -2.22 4.60 -10.48
N ARG A 63 -3.30 4.09 -9.88
CA ARG A 63 -4.60 4.77 -9.88
C ARG A 63 -4.84 5.37 -8.50
N GLY A 64 -4.89 6.69 -8.42
CA GLY A 64 -5.16 7.40 -7.17
C GLY A 64 -4.68 8.84 -7.21
N PHE A 65 -3.83 9.21 -6.26
CA PHE A 65 -3.38 10.58 -6.05
C PHE A 65 -1.90 10.63 -5.69
N PHE A 66 -1.23 11.70 -6.10
CA PHE A 66 0.14 12.01 -5.70
C PHE A 66 0.30 13.53 -5.63
N GLN A 67 0.74 14.03 -4.49
CA GLN A 67 1.17 15.42 -4.36
C GLN A 67 2.31 15.51 -3.37
N THR A 68 3.28 16.35 -3.68
CA THR A 68 4.39 16.70 -2.79
C THR A 68 4.40 18.21 -2.58
N THR A 69 4.59 18.63 -1.34
CA THR A 69 4.78 20.03 -0.98
C THR A 69 6.01 20.15 -0.09
N VAL A 70 6.83 21.16 -0.33
CA VAL A 70 7.98 21.49 0.52
C VAL A 70 7.59 22.65 1.42
N VAL A 71 7.75 22.47 2.71
CA VAL A 71 7.44 23.44 3.75
C VAL A 71 8.77 23.87 4.38
N PRO A 72 9.13 25.16 4.34
CA PRO A 72 10.29 25.65 5.08
C PRO A 72 10.00 25.53 6.58
N LEU A 73 10.95 24.98 7.33
CA LEU A 73 10.91 24.92 8.78
C LEU A 73 11.65 26.15 9.31
N THR A 74 10.88 27.12 9.83
CA THR A 74 11.46 28.29 10.47
C THR A 74 12.07 27.87 11.81
N PRO A 75 13.36 28.15 12.07
CA PRO A 75 13.94 27.89 13.39
C PRO A 75 13.21 28.75 14.44
N THR A 76 12.91 28.17 15.60
CA THR A 76 12.21 28.82 16.72
C THR A 76 13.05 29.85 17.48
N GLY A 77 14.05 30.46 16.84
CA GLY A 77 14.97 31.42 17.46
C GLY A 77 15.27 32.63 16.56
N THR A 78 16.04 33.58 17.10
CA THR A 78 16.49 34.82 16.43
C THR A 78 17.53 34.53 15.33
N ALA A 79 17.22 33.64 14.39
CA ALA A 79 18.06 33.41 13.24
C ALA A 79 17.92 34.59 12.27
N SER A 80 19.05 35.07 11.75
CA SER A 80 19.07 36.07 10.69
C SER A 80 18.28 35.61 9.48
N GLN A 81 17.65 36.56 8.77
CA GLN A 81 16.83 36.31 7.58
C GLN A 81 17.61 35.63 6.43
N ASP A 82 18.95 35.60 6.52
CA ASP A 82 19.87 34.99 5.55
C ASP A 82 20.45 33.63 6.00
N ALA A 83 20.00 33.07 7.13
CA ALA A 83 20.49 31.78 7.60
C ALA A 83 19.90 30.62 6.78
N PRO A 84 20.65 29.52 6.57
CA PRO A 84 20.08 28.31 5.95
C PRO A 84 18.88 27.83 6.76
N HIS A 85 17.80 27.46 6.07
CA HIS A 85 16.55 27.00 6.68
C HIS A 85 16.42 25.49 6.53
N SER A 86 15.96 24.83 7.59
CA SER A 86 15.56 23.43 7.53
C SER A 86 14.32 23.31 6.62
N THR A 87 14.15 22.19 5.94
CA THR A 87 13.00 21.97 5.04
C THR A 87 12.32 20.65 5.34
N LEU A 88 10.99 20.66 5.30
CA LEU A 88 10.15 19.48 5.39
C LEU A 88 9.44 19.24 4.06
N ARG A 89 9.81 18.18 3.35
CA ARG A 89 9.09 17.70 2.18
C ARG A 89 8.03 16.69 2.61
N MET A 90 6.76 17.03 2.38
CA MET A 90 5.63 16.15 2.66
C MET A 90 5.06 15.64 1.34
N SER A 91 4.96 14.33 1.19
CA SER A 91 4.34 13.69 0.03
C SER A 91 3.14 12.86 0.48
N LEU A 92 2.00 13.07 -0.18
CA LEU A 92 0.79 12.28 -0.01
C LEU A 92 0.60 11.42 -1.25
N ILE A 93 0.61 10.10 -1.06
CA ILE A 93 0.43 9.12 -2.13
C ILE A 93 -0.81 8.30 -1.79
N SER A 94 -1.81 8.29 -2.67
CA SER A 94 -2.93 7.37 -2.58
C SER A 94 -2.92 6.44 -3.77
N ARG A 95 -3.02 5.13 -3.53
CA ARG A 95 -3.03 4.10 -4.58
C ARG A 95 -4.16 3.12 -4.31
N ARG A 96 -4.96 2.87 -5.34
CA ARG A 96 -6.08 1.92 -5.31
C ARG A 96 -5.65 0.61 -5.94
N SER A 97 -5.93 -0.50 -5.27
CA SER A 97 -5.66 -1.83 -5.79
C SER A 97 -6.48 -2.10 -7.05
N ARG A 98 -5.86 -2.77 -8.02
CA ARG A 98 -6.54 -3.30 -9.20
C ARG A 98 -7.41 -4.51 -8.85
N HIS A 99 -7.05 -5.25 -7.81
CA HIS A 99 -7.78 -6.44 -7.39
C HIS A 99 -9.18 -6.05 -6.92
N ARG A 100 -10.17 -6.80 -7.41
CA ARG A 100 -11.59 -6.65 -7.07
C ARG A 100 -12.09 -5.19 -7.15
N ALA A 101 -11.56 -4.42 -8.10
CA ALA A 101 -12.07 -3.09 -8.41
C ALA A 101 -13.47 -3.18 -9.02
N GLY A 102 -14.40 -2.33 -8.57
CA GLY A 102 -15.72 -2.23 -9.19
C GLY A 102 -16.64 -1.27 -8.45
N THR A 103 -17.89 -1.22 -8.88
CA THR A 103 -18.89 -0.37 -8.23
C THR A 103 -19.35 -0.96 -6.90
N ARG A 104 -19.74 -0.10 -5.96
CA ARG A 104 -20.11 -0.47 -4.59
C ARG A 104 -21.25 -1.50 -4.50
N TYR A 105 -22.10 -1.57 -5.52
CA TYR A 105 -23.22 -2.51 -5.57
C TYR A 105 -22.86 -3.87 -6.17
N HIS A 106 -21.78 -3.95 -6.94
CA HIS A 106 -21.34 -5.17 -7.60
C HIS A 106 -20.13 -5.82 -6.91
N ARG A 107 -19.33 -5.04 -6.16
CA ARG A 107 -18.11 -5.51 -5.49
C ARG A 107 -18.08 -5.04 -4.04
N ARG A 108 -18.32 -5.97 -3.11
CA ARG A 108 -18.16 -5.84 -1.66
C ARG A 108 -17.58 -7.13 -1.07
N GLY A 109 -17.07 -7.05 0.14
CA GLY A 109 -16.43 -8.16 0.85
C GLY A 109 -15.07 -8.56 0.27
N THR A 110 -14.55 -9.67 0.77
CA THR A 110 -13.32 -10.35 0.33
C THR A 110 -13.62 -11.48 -0.66
N ASP A 111 -12.67 -11.84 -1.53
CA ASP A 111 -12.81 -13.02 -2.42
C ASP A 111 -12.19 -14.25 -1.77
N THR A 112 -12.35 -15.38 -2.45
CA THR A 112 -11.70 -16.65 -2.09
C THR A 112 -10.17 -16.56 -2.07
N ARG A 113 -9.58 -15.52 -2.69
CA ARG A 113 -8.14 -15.24 -2.66
C ARG A 113 -7.74 -14.25 -1.56
N GLY A 114 -8.70 -13.76 -0.75
CA GLY A 114 -8.46 -12.81 0.32
C GLY A 114 -8.47 -11.33 -0.09
N TYR A 115 -8.65 -10.99 -1.37
CA TYR A 115 -8.64 -9.58 -1.78
C TYR A 115 -9.93 -8.85 -1.39
N SER A 116 -9.76 -7.81 -0.56
CA SER A 116 -10.85 -6.91 -0.21
C SER A 116 -11.25 -6.02 -1.39
N ALA A 117 -12.56 -5.93 -1.64
CA ALA A 117 -13.09 -5.04 -2.66
C ALA A 117 -12.73 -3.57 -2.36
N ASN A 118 -12.36 -2.83 -3.41
CA ASN A 118 -12.07 -1.40 -3.33
C ASN A 118 -10.96 -1.05 -2.32
N TYR A 119 -9.98 -1.94 -2.16
CA TYR A 119 -8.79 -1.68 -1.36
C TYR A 119 -7.99 -0.50 -1.89
N ALA A 120 -7.56 0.37 -0.98
CA ALA A 120 -6.72 1.52 -1.25
C ALA A 120 -5.77 1.78 -0.07
N GLU A 121 -4.57 2.22 -0.39
CA GLU A 121 -3.57 2.67 0.56
C GLU A 121 -3.37 4.17 0.40
N THR A 122 -3.20 4.85 1.52
CA THR A 122 -2.78 6.25 1.56
C THR A 122 -1.52 6.33 2.40
N GLU A 123 -0.42 6.73 1.78
CA GLU A 123 0.89 6.82 2.37
C GLU A 123 1.31 8.29 2.49
N TYR A 124 1.70 8.68 3.70
CA TYR A 124 2.30 9.96 4.02
C TYR A 124 3.80 9.75 4.15
N VAL A 125 4.57 10.32 3.23
CA VAL A 125 6.03 10.32 3.29
C VAL A 125 6.50 11.69 3.72
N THR A 126 7.27 11.74 4.80
CA THR A 126 7.91 12.96 5.29
C THR A 126 9.42 12.84 5.16
N GLU A 127 10.03 13.89 4.64
CA GLU A 127 11.47 14.01 4.50
C GLU A 127 11.91 15.34 5.08
N ALA A 128 12.65 15.28 6.18
CA ALA A 128 13.19 16.45 6.86
C ALA A 128 14.68 16.56 6.56
N THR A 129 15.07 17.66 5.93
CA THR A 129 16.46 18.07 5.80
C THR A 129 16.71 19.16 6.83
N LEU A 130 17.41 18.81 7.89
CA LEU A 130 17.71 19.73 8.98
C LEU A 130 19.07 20.37 8.77
N VAL A 131 19.14 21.69 8.94
CA VAL A 131 20.40 22.43 8.89
C VAL A 131 21.33 21.90 9.99
N PRO A 132 22.62 21.66 9.68
CA PRO A 132 23.58 21.20 10.67
C PRO A 132 23.65 22.17 11.84
N CYS A 133 23.50 21.65 13.06
CA CYS A 133 23.78 22.40 14.28
C CYS A 133 25.11 21.91 14.87
N ALA A 134 25.79 22.74 15.66
CA ALA A 134 27.03 22.36 16.34
C ALA A 134 26.90 21.07 17.17
N SER A 135 25.68 20.72 17.61
CA SER A 135 25.36 19.50 18.35
C SER A 135 24.97 18.30 17.50
N GLN A 136 24.68 18.47 16.21
CA GLN A 136 24.17 17.40 15.36
C GLN A 136 24.55 17.65 13.88
N PRO A 137 25.41 16.80 13.28
CA PRO A 137 25.77 16.92 11.87
C PRO A 137 24.56 16.70 10.98
N ASP A 138 24.62 17.26 9.76
CA ASP A 138 23.58 17.28 8.71
C ASP A 138 22.67 16.05 8.79
N THR A 139 21.43 16.24 9.27
CA THR A 139 20.54 15.11 9.54
C THR A 139 19.39 15.12 8.54
N HIS A 140 19.42 14.13 7.64
CA HIS A 140 18.33 13.81 6.73
C HIS A 140 17.49 12.69 7.33
N HIS A 141 16.22 12.96 7.58
CA HIS A 141 15.29 11.99 8.13
C HIS A 141 14.17 11.71 7.13
N VAL A 142 13.91 10.44 6.90
CA VAL A 142 12.78 10.00 6.06
C VAL A 142 11.88 9.10 6.90
N SER A 143 10.59 9.39 6.89
CA SER A 143 9.56 8.57 7.54
C SER A 143 8.39 8.33 6.59
N SER A 144 7.70 7.21 6.78
CA SER A 144 6.49 6.85 6.04
C SER A 144 5.44 6.29 6.98
N MET A 145 4.20 6.76 6.82
CA MET A 145 3.02 6.27 7.52
C MET A 145 1.97 5.85 6.50
N VAL A 146 1.44 4.62 6.64
CA VAL A 146 0.46 4.06 5.71
C VAL A 146 -0.88 3.90 6.42
N ILE A 147 -1.95 4.32 5.75
CA ILE A 147 -3.33 4.08 6.16
C ILE A 147 -4.01 3.25 5.07
N VAL A 148 -4.63 2.14 5.45
CA VAL A 148 -5.36 1.26 4.54
C VAL A 148 -6.87 1.45 4.66
N ARG A 149 -7.58 1.35 3.53
CA ARG A 149 -9.04 1.39 3.47
C ARG A 149 -9.52 0.35 2.47
N GLY A 150 -10.57 -0.39 2.80
CA GLY A 150 -11.18 -1.35 1.88
C GLY A 150 -12.59 -1.72 2.32
N SER A 151 -13.19 -2.69 1.62
CA SER A 151 -14.36 -3.36 2.14
C SER A 151 -14.02 -4.14 3.42
N ALA A 152 -15.03 -4.37 4.26
CA ALA A 152 -14.88 -5.28 5.39
C ALA A 152 -14.32 -6.63 4.93
N ALA A 153 -13.41 -7.16 5.73
CA ALA A 153 -12.66 -8.39 5.50
C ALA A 153 -13.54 -9.64 5.71
N VAL A 154 -14.73 -9.65 5.13
CA VAL A 154 -15.72 -10.72 5.28
C VAL A 154 -16.24 -11.08 3.89
N PRO A 155 -16.37 -12.38 3.55
CA PRO A 155 -17.01 -12.79 2.32
C PRO A 155 -18.52 -12.59 2.44
N PHE A 156 -19.02 -11.46 1.94
CA PHE A 156 -20.46 -11.17 1.94
C PHE A 156 -20.93 -10.68 0.57
N LYS A 157 -22.20 -11.01 0.27
CA LYS A 157 -22.92 -10.53 -0.89
C LYS A 157 -24.12 -9.72 -0.44
N GLN A 158 -24.36 -8.64 -1.16
CA GLN A 158 -25.56 -7.83 -0.99
C GLN A 158 -26.24 -7.75 -2.35
N ALA A 159 -27.45 -8.32 -2.46
CA ALA A 159 -28.22 -8.23 -3.69
C ALA A 159 -28.64 -6.76 -3.93
N ILE A 160 -28.50 -6.31 -5.17
CA ILE A 160 -28.95 -4.98 -5.58
C ILE A 160 -30.48 -5.01 -5.56
N CYS A 161 -31.08 -4.24 -4.65
CA CYS A 161 -32.52 -4.12 -4.54
C CYS A 161 -32.89 -2.71 -4.07
N LEU A 162 -34.11 -2.28 -4.37
CA LEU A 162 -34.66 -0.98 -3.96
C LEU A 162 -35.24 -1.00 -2.54
N ARG A 163 -34.98 -2.07 -1.76
CA ARG A 163 -35.46 -2.17 -0.37
C ARG A 163 -34.71 -1.16 0.49
N TYR A 164 -35.44 -0.49 1.38
CA TYR A 164 -34.88 0.46 2.35
C TYR A 164 -33.75 -0.17 3.18
N LYS A 165 -33.95 -1.40 3.65
CA LYS A 165 -32.94 -2.21 4.34
C LYS A 165 -32.61 -3.45 3.51
N PRO A 166 -31.57 -3.42 2.66
CA PRO A 166 -31.17 -4.57 1.86
C PRO A 166 -30.56 -5.65 2.74
N THR A 167 -30.91 -6.91 2.48
CA THR A 167 -30.35 -8.05 3.19
C THR A 167 -28.89 -8.28 2.79
N VAL A 168 -28.04 -8.49 3.77
CA VAL A 168 -26.65 -8.94 3.58
C VAL A 168 -26.61 -10.43 3.83
N THR A 169 -26.07 -11.18 2.88
CA THR A 169 -25.87 -12.62 3.01
C THR A 169 -24.37 -12.87 3.14
N THR A 170 -23.94 -13.37 4.30
CA THR A 170 -22.60 -13.93 4.46
C THR A 170 -22.51 -15.20 3.63
N LEU A 171 -21.43 -15.33 2.86
CA LEU A 171 -21.11 -16.59 2.21
C LEU A 171 -20.50 -17.50 3.29
N GLU A 172 -20.61 -18.82 3.16
CA GLU A 172 -20.00 -19.75 4.11
C GLU A 172 -18.53 -19.37 4.36
N GLU A 173 -18.17 -19.32 5.65
CA GLU A 173 -16.85 -18.89 6.07
C GLU A 173 -15.86 -19.98 5.73
N ASP A 174 -15.12 -19.80 4.64
CA ASP A 174 -13.84 -20.49 4.51
C ASP A 174 -12.89 -19.82 5.53
N PRO A 175 -12.45 -20.51 6.60
CA PRO A 175 -11.58 -19.91 7.61
C PRO A 175 -10.27 -19.42 7.01
N LEU A 176 -9.87 -20.00 5.88
CA LEU A 176 -8.72 -19.58 5.08
C LEU A 176 -8.92 -18.22 4.39
N SER A 177 -10.15 -17.85 4.02
CA SER A 177 -10.41 -16.58 3.34
C SER A 177 -10.24 -15.37 4.25
N LEU A 178 -10.59 -15.52 5.53
CA LEU A 178 -10.42 -14.50 6.56
C LEU A 178 -8.94 -14.31 6.88
N SER A 179 -8.22 -15.41 7.11
CA SER A 179 -6.78 -15.36 7.39
C SER A 179 -5.97 -14.82 6.20
N LEU A 180 -6.33 -15.18 4.97
CA LEU A 180 -5.72 -14.63 3.75
C LEU A 180 -6.04 -13.15 3.50
N SER A 181 -7.20 -12.66 3.96
CA SER A 181 -7.52 -11.23 3.81
C SER A 181 -6.79 -10.34 4.80
N LEU A 182 -6.43 -10.90 5.95
CA LEU A 182 -5.68 -10.22 7.01
C LEU A 182 -4.17 -10.45 6.88
N SER A 183 -3.71 -11.43 6.10
CA SER A 183 -2.28 -11.69 5.92
C SER A 183 -1.49 -10.55 5.25
N PRO A 184 -1.99 -9.79 4.25
CA PRO A 184 -1.29 -8.58 3.79
C PRO A 184 -1.32 -7.44 4.81
N LEU A 185 -2.22 -7.50 5.81
CA LEU A 185 -2.22 -6.56 6.94
C LEU A 185 -1.25 -7.00 8.05
N GLY A 186 -1.11 -8.30 8.31
CA GLY A 186 -0.22 -8.85 9.35
C GLY A 186 1.22 -9.15 8.90
N ALA A 187 1.46 -9.35 7.61
CA ALA A 187 2.82 -9.54 7.07
C ALA A 187 3.58 -8.21 6.90
N ALA A 188 2.85 -7.08 6.86
CA ALA A 188 3.42 -5.74 6.71
C ALA A 188 3.55 -4.97 8.05
N GLU A 189 2.87 -5.43 9.11
CA GLU A 189 2.73 -4.68 10.36
C GLU A 189 2.83 -5.67 11.53
N GLY A 190 3.79 -5.47 12.42
CA GLY A 190 4.14 -6.43 13.49
C GLY A 190 3.08 -6.64 14.57
N ASP A 191 1.97 -5.89 14.55
CA ASP A 191 0.85 -6.00 15.49
C ASP A 191 -0.49 -6.19 14.77
N PRO A 192 -1.40 -7.05 15.30
CA PRO A 192 -2.73 -7.24 14.72
C PRO A 192 -3.63 -6.01 14.91
N ILE A 193 -4.10 -5.44 13.80
CA ILE A 193 -4.94 -4.22 13.76
C ILE A 193 -6.36 -4.45 14.31
N MET A 194 -6.84 -5.70 14.32
CA MET A 194 -8.11 -6.10 14.93
C MET A 194 -7.81 -7.16 15.98
N GLY A 195 -8.08 -6.84 17.26
CA GLY A 195 -7.90 -7.80 18.34
C GLY A 195 -8.73 -9.05 18.08
N GLU A 196 -8.14 -10.22 18.36
CA GLU A 196 -8.90 -11.47 18.38
C GLU A 196 -10.07 -11.29 19.34
N GLY A 197 -11.28 -11.21 18.80
CA GLY A 197 -12.49 -11.16 19.59
C GLY A 197 -12.61 -12.48 20.34
N GLY A 198 -12.16 -12.49 21.60
CA GLY A 198 -12.33 -13.62 22.50
C GLY A 198 -13.78 -14.05 22.49
N ARG A 199 -14.03 -15.31 22.11
CA ARG A 199 -15.34 -15.94 22.31
C ARG A 199 -15.70 -15.79 23.79
N PRO A 200 -16.86 -15.24 24.17
CA PRO A 200 -17.31 -15.33 25.55
C PRO A 200 -17.45 -16.82 25.87
N SER A 201 -16.61 -17.30 26.78
CA SER A 201 -16.74 -18.64 27.36
C SER A 201 -18.11 -18.72 28.03
N GLY A 202 -19.03 -19.45 27.40
CA GLY A 202 -20.29 -19.81 28.05
C GLY A 202 -19.97 -20.64 29.29
N GLN A 203 -20.25 -20.10 30.46
CA GLN A 203 -20.43 -20.90 31.67
C GLN A 203 -21.82 -21.53 31.59
N THR A 204 -21.85 -22.86 31.51
CA THR A 204 -22.97 -23.69 31.97
C THR A 204 -22.95 -23.80 33.48
#